data_AF-A0A7V0RIA3-F1
#
_entry.id   AF-A0A7V0RIA3-F1
#
_cell.length_a   1.000
_cell.length_b   1.000
_cell.length_c   1.000
_cell.angle_alpha   90.00
_cell.angle_beta   90.00
_cell.angle_gamma   90.00
#
_symmetry.space_group_name_H-M   'P 1'
#
loop_
_entity.id
_entity.type
_entity.pdbx_description
1 polymer ?
#
loop_
_entity_poly.entity_id
_entity_poly.type
_entity_poly.pdbx_seq_one_letter_code
_entity_poly.pdbx_strand_id
1 'polypeptide(L)' 'IALRYSVSNEIRTFLATGVLGGFTTFSAFSLDFAVLMERRDEGLAAVYLGASVGLSILALFAGLYVARTILQ' A
#
# COMPACT_ATOMS: atom_id res chain seq x y z
N ILE A 1 0.88 -24.46 -20.79
CA ILE A 1 0.87 -25.11 -19.46
C ILE A 1 1.01 -24.00 -18.43
N ALA A 2 -0.11 -23.55 -17.86
CA ALA A 2 -0.09 -22.55 -16.79
C ALA A 2 0.42 -23.27 -15.54
N LEU A 3 1.67 -23.03 -15.15
CA LEU A 3 2.12 -23.32 -13.80
C LEU A 3 1.26 -22.46 -12.86
N ARG A 4 0.14 -23.01 -12.39
CA ARG A 4 -0.48 -22.53 -11.15
C ARG A 4 0.54 -22.80 -10.07
N TYR A 5 1.37 -21.80 -9.78
CA TYR A 5 2.09 -21.74 -8.52
C TYR A 5 0.99 -21.78 -7.44
N SER A 6 0.70 -22.96 -6.91
CA SER A 6 -0.26 -23.15 -5.83
C SER A 6 0.43 -22.69 -4.54
N VAL A 7 0.68 -21.39 -4.44
CA VAL A 7 1.09 -20.77 -3.19
C VAL A 7 0.02 -21.13 -2.18
N SER A 8 0.41 -21.78 -1.08
CA SER A 8 -0.54 -22.20 -0.07
C SER A 8 -1.28 -20.98 0.49
N ASN A 9 -2.53 -21.16 0.90
CA ASN A 9 -3.33 -20.04 1.38
C ASN A 9 -2.73 -19.44 2.67
N GLU A 10 -2.01 -20.23 3.46
CA GLU A 10 -1.27 -19.73 4.63
C GLU A 10 -0.12 -18.81 4.23
N ILE A 11 0.70 -19.19 3.23
CA ILE A 11 1.81 -18.35 2.75
C ILE A 11 1.27 -17.03 2.20
N ARG A 12 0.17 -17.07 1.45
CA ARG A 12 -0.47 -15.86 0.92
C ARG A 12 -0.93 -14.93 2.05
N THR A 13 -1.56 -15.49 3.08
CA THR A 13 -2.07 -14.71 4.23
C THR A 13 -0.92 -14.15 5.06
N PHE A 14 0.12 -14.94 5.33
CA PHE A 14 1.32 -14.48 6.04
C PHE A 14 2.02 -13.33 5.30
N LEU A 15 2.19 -13.43 3.99
CA LEU A 15 2.83 -12.38 3.20
C LEU A 15 1.94 -11.15 3.01
N ALA A 16 0.70 -11.33 2.56
CA ALA A 16 -0.18 -10.21 2.21
C ALA A 16 -0.72 -9.49 3.46
N THR A 17 -1.18 -10.23 4.46
CA THR A 17 -1.78 -9.64 5.66
C THR A 17 -0.73 -9.44 6.75
N GLY A 18 0.20 -10.38 6.93
CA GLY A 18 1.24 -10.28 7.96
C GLY A 18 2.35 -9.30 7.57
N VAL A 19 3.18 -9.67 6.59
CA VAL A 19 4.38 -8.89 6.23
C VAL A 19 4.01 -7.56 5.58
N LEU A 20 3.24 -7.59 4.48
CA LEU A 20 2.87 -6.36 3.77
C LEU A 20 1.94 -5.50 4.63
N GLY A 21 0.94 -6.10 5.28
CA GLY A 21 0.06 -5.40 6.20
C GLY A 21 0.78 -4.78 7.41
N GLY A 22 1.80 -5.45 7.96
CA GLY A 22 2.63 -4.89 9.03
C GLY A 22 3.57 -3.78 8.58
N PHE A 23 4.04 -3.82 7.34
CA PHE A 23 4.86 -2.76 6.74
C PHE A 23 4.06 -1.49 6.44
N THR A 24 2.78 -1.62 6.08
CA THR A 24 1.87 -0.49 5.81
C THR A 24 0.98 -0.17 7.00
N THR A 25 1.21 0.95 7.70
CA THR A 25 0.43 1.33 8.88
C THR A 25 -0.55 2.49 8.61
N PHE A 26 -1.85 2.22 8.62
CA PHE A 26 -2.88 3.26 8.46
C PHE A 26 -3.04 4.12 9.72
N SER A 27 -2.73 3.59 10.91
CA SER A 27 -2.86 4.32 12.17
C SER A 27 -1.84 5.46 12.27
N ALA A 28 -0.59 5.23 11.84
CA ALA A 28 0.43 6.28 11.82
C ALA A 28 0.06 7.39 10.82
N PHE A 29 -0.37 7.02 9.61
CA PHE A 29 -0.87 7.96 8.61
C PHE A 29 -2.00 8.85 9.15
N SER A 30 -2.98 8.26 9.85
CA SER A 30 -4.12 8.99 10.38
C SER A 30 -3.73 9.94 11.50
N LEU A 31 -2.77 9.55 12.34
CA LEU A 31 -2.23 10.40 13.41
C LEU A 31 -1.50 11.62 12.83
N ASP A 32 -0.63 11.41 11.85
CA ASP A 32 0.10 12.49 11.17
C ASP A 32 -0.87 13.48 10.50
N PHE A 33 -1.90 12.95 9.82
CA PHE A 33 -2.94 13.77 9.23
C PHE A 33 -3.71 14.58 10.29
N ALA A 34 -4.09 13.97 11.41
CA ALA A 34 -4.76 14.66 12.51
C ALA A 34 -3.89 15.80 13.09
N VAL A 35 -2.59 15.54 13.29
CA VAL A 35 -1.63 16.56 13.76
C VAL A 35 -1.53 17.73 12.77
N LEU A 36 -1.51 17.47 11.46
CA LEU A 36 -1.51 18.53 10.44
C LEU A 36 -2.80 19.37 10.49
N MET A 37 -3.94 18.72 10.66
CA MET A 37 -5.24 19.39 10.79
C MET A 37 -5.34 20.21 12.08
N GLU A 38 -4.86 19.71 13.22
CA GLU A 38 -4.81 20.44 14.50
C GLU A 38 -3.94 21.69 14.41
N ARG A 39 -2.85 21.62 13.63
CA ARG A 39 -1.96 22.76 13.36
C ARG A 39 -2.55 23.78 12.37
N ARG A 40 -3.78 23.55 11.89
CA ARG A 40 -4.46 24.35 10.85
C ARG A 40 -3.68 24.45 9.53
N ASP A 41 -2.83 23.47 9.26
CA ASP A 41 -2.06 23.39 8.02
C ASP A 41 -2.79 22.51 7.00
N GLU A 42 -3.95 23.01 6.55
CA GLU A 42 -4.85 22.28 5.66
C GLU A 42 -4.20 21.98 4.29
N GLY A 43 -3.30 22.87 3.84
CA GLY A 43 -2.55 22.70 2.60
C GLY A 43 -1.62 21.49 2.67
N LEU A 44 -0.79 21.41 3.70
CA LEU A 44 0.08 20.23 3.89
C LEU A 44 -0.73 18.97 4.20
N ALA A 45 -1.82 19.07 4.96
CA ALA A 45 -2.70 17.92 5.22
C ALA A 45 -3.27 17.32 3.92
N ALA A 46 -3.75 18.17 3.01
CA ALA A 46 -4.30 17.75 1.72
C ALA A 46 -3.22 17.12 0.81
N VAL A 47 -2.02 17.73 0.76
CA VAL A 47 -0.89 17.16 0.00
C VAL A 47 -0.44 15.84 0.60
N TYR A 48 -0.34 15.72 1.92
CA TYR A 48 0.06 14.48 2.60
C TYR A 48 -0.93 13.35 2.34
N LEU A 49 -2.23 13.59 2.49
CA LEU A 49 -3.30 12.65 2.16
C LEU A 49 -3.24 12.24 0.67
N GLY A 50 -3.24 13.23 -0.22
CA GLY A 50 -3.27 13.01 -1.67
C GLY A 50 -2.03 12.27 -2.19
N ALA A 51 -0.85 12.66 -1.75
CA ALA A 51 0.40 11.99 -2.13
C ALA A 51 0.47 10.57 -1.57
N SER A 52 0.09 10.34 -0.31
CA SER A 52 0.15 9.01 0.30
C SER A 52 -0.80 8.02 -0.39
N VAL A 53 -2.05 8.42 -0.63
CA VAL A 53 -3.03 7.58 -1.34
C VAL A 53 -2.68 7.44 -2.82
N GLY A 54 -2.27 8.53 -3.48
CA GLY A 54 -1.92 8.52 -4.90
C GLY A 54 -0.71 7.62 -5.18
N LEU A 55 0.38 7.79 -4.45
CA LEU A 55 1.60 7.00 -4.63
C LEU A 55 1.40 5.53 -4.29
N SER A 56 0.59 5.20 -3.28
CA SER A 56 0.29 3.80 -2.94
C SER A 56 -0.50 3.09 -4.04
N ILE A 57 -1.50 3.75 -4.63
CA ILE A 57 -2.24 3.23 -5.79
C ILE A 57 -1.31 3.06 -7.01
N LEU A 58 -0.48 4.06 -7.31
CA LEU A 58 0.48 3.99 -8.41
C LEU A 58 1.48 2.83 -8.21
N ALA A 59 2.01 2.65 -7.01
CA ALA A 59 2.92 1.56 -6.68
C ALA A 59 2.24 0.18 -6.83
N LEU A 60 0.97 0.05 -6.44
CA LEU A 60 0.19 -1.17 -6.64
C LEU A 60 0.08 -1.52 -8.14
N PHE A 61 -0.32 -0.56 -8.98
CA PHE A 61 -0.44 -0.80 -10.42
C PHE A 61 0.92 -1.06 -11.08
N ALA A 62 1.98 -0.36 -10.65
CA ALA A 62 3.33 -0.62 -11.12
C ALA A 62 3.78 -2.05 -10.77
N GLY A 63 3.54 -2.50 -9.55
CA GLY A 63 3.84 -3.88 -9.12
C GLY A 63 3.05 -4.93 -9.91
N LEU A 64 1.76 -4.68 -10.16
CA LEU A 64 0.94 -5.55 -11.00
C LEU A 64 1.42 -5.59 -12.45
N TYR A 65 1.82 -4.45 -13.01
CA TYR A 65 2.38 -4.37 -14.35
C TYR A 65 3.68 -5.18 -14.45
N VAL A 66 4.63 -4.97 -13.53
CA VAL A 66 5.90 -5.71 -13.48
C VAL A 66 5.66 -7.20 -13.32
N ALA A 67 4.78 -7.61 -12.39
CA ALA A 67 4.45 -9.02 -12.18
C ALA A 67 3.87 -9.67 -13.43
N ARG A 68 3.00 -8.96 -14.16
CA ARG A 68 2.45 -9.45 -15.44
C ARG A 68 3.55 -9.57 -16.50
N THR A 69 4.38 -8.55 -16.67
CA THR A 69 5.47 -8.56 -17.67
C THR A 69 6.50 -9.66 -17.43
N ILE A 70 6.74 -10.06 -16.16
CA ILE A 70 7.68 -11.14 -15.83
C ILE A 70 7.03 -12.54 -15.93
N LEU A 71 5.74 -12.66 -15.61
CA LEU A 71 5.04 -13.96 -15.56
C LEU A 71 4.35 -14.34 -16.88
N GLN A 72 4.14 -13.41 -17.80
CA GLN A 72 3.66 -13.64 -19.16
C GLN A 72 4.81 -14.04 -20.09
#